data_AF-A0A417XZP9-F1
#
_entry.id   AF-A0A417XZP9-F1
#
_cell.length_a   1.000
_cell.length_b   1.000
_cell.length_c   1.000
_cell.angle_alpha   90.00
_cell.angle_beta   90.00
_cell.angle_gamma   90.00
#
_symmetry.space_group_name_H-M   'P 1'
#
loop_
_entity.id
_entity.type
_entity.pdbx_description
1 polymer ?
#
loop_
_entity_poly.entity_id
_entity_poly.type
_entity_poly.pdbx_seq_one_letter_code
_entity_poly.pdbx_strand_id
1 'polypeptide(L)'
;MRGQDTVIDVLLPEGLERQNDYPTTISGRPGFSTEGGRQALGRAGRVPVQVEDVIGYVRRPTILGPIVAKAHADVVDSKDVDRHVQDVVTLAEIALRNPRAVLEQVRPSDRRPVRRFLRDRSAEDRYLRTASDPMAVHSLLARLAGLDS
;
A
#
# COMPACT_ATOMS: atom_id res chain seq x y z
N MET A 1 -33.56 -6.08 14.06
CA MET A 1 -32.37 -6.09 13.16
C MET A 1 -31.32 -5.23 13.82
N ARG A 2 -30.23 -5.80 14.38
CA ARG A 2 -29.11 -4.99 14.86
C ARG A 2 -28.35 -4.50 13.63
N GLY A 3 -28.22 -3.19 13.46
CA GLY A 3 -27.37 -2.61 12.43
C GLY A 3 -25.96 -3.16 12.62
N GLN A 4 -25.38 -3.71 11.56
CA GLN A 4 -23.98 -4.08 11.58
C GLN A 4 -23.19 -2.78 11.66
N ASP A 5 -22.65 -2.46 12.84
CA ASP A 5 -21.76 -1.33 13.00
C ASP A 5 -20.57 -1.53 12.04
N THR A 6 -20.52 -0.70 10.99
CA THR A 6 -19.43 -0.74 10.03
C THR A 6 -18.21 -0.11 10.70
N VAL A 7 -17.26 -0.94 11.09
CA VAL A 7 -15.99 -0.49 11.67
C VAL A 7 -15.07 -0.07 10.54
N ILE A 8 -14.66 1.20 10.54
CA ILE A 8 -13.69 1.74 9.59
C ILE A 8 -12.42 2.07 10.38
N ASP A 9 -11.33 1.37 10.08
CA ASP A 9 -10.01 1.71 10.61
C ASP A 9 -9.43 2.89 9.84
N VAL A 10 -9.20 4.00 10.54
CA VAL A 10 -8.62 5.22 9.97
C VAL A 10 -7.17 5.36 10.43
N LEU A 11 -6.25 5.39 9.47
CA LEU A 11 -4.84 5.63 9.72
C LEU A 11 -4.58 7.14 9.83
N LEU A 12 -4.04 7.57 10.95
CA LEU A 12 -3.72 8.98 11.19
C LEU A 12 -2.30 9.29 10.71
N PRO A 13 -2.09 10.43 10.03
CA PRO A 13 -0.78 10.80 9.52
C PRO A 13 0.19 11.14 10.66
N GLU A 14 1.49 10.98 10.39
CA GLU A 14 2.57 11.41 11.29
C GLU A 14 2.46 12.89 11.69
N GLY A 15 2.89 13.21 12.92
CA GLY A 15 2.88 14.56 13.46
C GLY A 15 1.74 14.85 14.45
N LEU A 16 1.03 13.84 14.94
CA LEU A 16 0.00 14.00 15.97
C LEU A 16 0.58 14.58 17.27
N GLU A 17 1.84 14.27 17.56
CA GLU A 17 2.61 14.83 18.67
C GLU A 17 2.83 16.34 18.61
N ARG A 18 2.52 16.98 17.48
CA ARG A 18 2.58 18.44 17.31
C ARG A 18 1.21 19.12 17.35
N GLN A 19 0.13 18.36 17.58
CA GLN A 19 -1.23 18.91 17.70
C GLN A 19 -1.60 19.09 19.18
N ASN A 20 -2.23 20.22 19.50
CA ASN A 20 -2.75 20.49 20.85
C ASN A 20 -3.96 19.62 21.21
N ASP A 21 -4.61 19.01 20.21
CA ASP A 21 -5.80 18.18 20.37
C ASP A 21 -5.57 16.85 19.65
N TYR A 22 -5.59 15.75 20.41
CA TYR A 22 -5.23 14.42 19.90
C TYR A 22 -6.48 13.66 19.44
N PRO A 23 -6.57 13.24 18.17
CA PRO A 23 -7.70 12.46 17.71
C PRO A 23 -7.77 11.11 18.44
N THR A 24 -8.92 10.83 19.03
CA THR A 24 -9.23 9.58 19.73
C THR A 24 -10.01 8.62 18.82
N THR A 25 -9.72 7.33 18.97
CA THR A 25 -10.48 6.25 18.33
C THR A 25 -11.90 6.18 18.90
N ILE A 26 -12.80 5.42 18.26
CA ILE A 26 -14.13 5.09 18.81
C ILE A 26 -14.05 4.50 20.23
N SER A 27 -12.94 3.84 20.58
CA SER A 27 -12.70 3.30 21.91
C SER A 27 -12.18 4.33 22.95
N GLY A 28 -12.05 5.60 22.57
CA GLY A 28 -11.49 6.68 23.41
C GLY A 28 -9.97 6.66 23.54
N ARG A 29 -9.28 5.66 22.97
CA ARG A 29 -7.81 5.58 22.98
C ARG A 29 -7.19 6.56 21.99
N PRO A 30 -6.04 7.19 22.31
CA PRO A 30 -5.30 8.01 21.36
C PRO A 30 -4.99 7.25 20.09
N GLY A 31 -5.15 7.90 18.93
CA GLY A 31 -4.66 7.36 17.67
C GLY A 31 -3.13 7.17 17.70
N PHE A 32 -2.64 6.06 17.15
CA PHE A 32 -1.20 5.80 17.06
C PHE A 32 -0.65 6.28 15.72
N SER A 33 0.44 7.05 15.77
CA SER A 33 1.17 7.53 14.59
C SER A 33 1.94 6.37 13.94
N THR A 34 1.80 6.18 12.63
CA THR A 34 2.50 5.12 11.90
C THR A 34 3.57 5.71 10.98
N GLU A 35 4.82 5.24 11.13
CA GLU A 35 5.93 5.57 10.23
C GLU A 35 5.56 5.18 8.79
N GLY A 36 5.66 6.12 7.85
CA GLY A 36 5.23 6.00 6.45
C GLY A 36 3.85 6.61 6.13
N GLY A 37 3.06 7.00 7.13
CA GLY A 37 1.69 7.51 6.97
C GLY A 37 1.60 8.79 6.13
N ARG A 38 2.54 9.73 6.30
CA ARG A 38 2.60 10.97 5.50
C ARG A 38 2.92 10.70 4.03
N GLN A 39 3.77 9.72 3.75
CA GLN A 39 4.13 9.36 2.38
C GLN A 39 2.94 8.75 1.64
N ALA A 40 2.17 7.88 2.31
CA ALA A 40 0.93 7.32 1.80
C ALA A 40 -0.15 8.39 1.56
N LEU A 41 -0.31 9.34 2.51
CA LEU A 41 -1.30 10.43 2.40
C LEU A 41 -0.98 11.44 1.29
N GLY A 42 0.30 11.70 1.03
CA GLY A 42 0.76 12.60 -0.05
C GLY A 42 0.57 12.03 -1.45
N ARG A 43 0.30 10.72 -1.57
CA ARG A 43 0.10 9.97 -2.82
C ARG A 43 -1.38 9.68 -3.09
N ALA A 44 -2.21 9.75 -2.05
CA ALA A 44 -3.60 9.36 -2.10
C ALA A 44 -4.45 10.29 -2.99
N GLY A 45 -5.19 9.70 -3.92
CA GLY A 45 -6.18 10.42 -4.73
C GLY A 45 -7.35 10.88 -3.86
N ARG A 46 -7.82 12.12 -4.05
CA ARG A 46 -9.06 12.57 -3.40
C ARG A 46 -10.26 11.97 -4.11
N VAL A 47 -10.99 11.12 -3.41
CA VAL A 47 -12.23 10.53 -3.90
C VAL A 47 -13.39 11.21 -3.18
N PRO A 48 -14.38 11.75 -3.91
CA PRO A 48 -15.58 12.27 -3.27
C PRO A 48 -16.35 11.11 -2.62
N VAL A 49 -16.80 11.32 -1.39
CA VAL A 49 -17.68 10.42 -0.67
C VAL A 49 -18.93 11.22 -0.31
N GLN A 50 -20.08 10.75 -0.76
CA GLN A 50 -21.36 11.35 -0.41
C GLN A 50 -21.97 10.57 0.75
N VAL A 51 -22.32 11.29 1.81
CA VAL A 51 -23.10 10.77 2.93
C VAL A 51 -24.28 11.73 3.10
N GLU A 52 -25.49 11.22 2.86
CA GLU A 52 -26.71 12.05 2.74
C GLU A 52 -26.51 13.19 1.72
N ASP A 53 -26.68 14.44 2.15
CA ASP A 53 -26.52 15.64 1.32
C ASP A 53 -25.12 16.28 1.43
N VAL A 54 -24.18 15.64 2.13
CA VAL A 54 -22.82 16.17 2.33
C VAL A 54 -21.81 15.42 1.45
N ILE A 55 -21.08 16.16 0.61
CA ILE A 55 -19.94 15.65 -0.15
C ILE A 55 -18.63 15.94 0.61
N GLY A 56 -18.02 14.89 1.16
CA GLY A 56 -16.68 14.91 1.71
C GLY A 56 -15.65 14.39 0.70
N TYR A 57 -14.36 14.62 0.95
CA TYR A 57 -13.28 14.02 0.14
C TYR A 57 -12.38 13.15 1.03
N VAL A 58 -12.27 11.87 0.70
CA VAL A 58 -11.36 10.95 1.37
C VAL A 58 -10.12 10.76 0.52
N ARG A 59 -8.96 10.80 1.15
CA ARG A 59 -7.69 10.44 0.53
C ARG A 59 -7.62 8.92 0.43
N ARG A 60 -7.80 8.38 -0.79
CA ARG A 60 -7.63 6.95 -1.07
C ARG A 60 -6.17 6.66 -1.41
N PRO A 61 -5.44 5.88 -0.59
CA PRO A 61 -4.09 5.45 -0.93
C PRO A 61 -4.05 4.78 -2.30
N THR A 62 -2.96 5.00 -3.03
CA THR A 62 -2.77 4.36 -4.34
C THR A 62 -2.19 2.98 -4.12
N ILE A 63 -2.53 2.02 -4.98
CA ILE A 63 -2.07 0.63 -4.84
C ILE A 63 -0.53 0.50 -4.83
N LEU A 64 0.17 1.46 -5.44
CA LEU A 64 1.62 1.58 -5.39
C LEU A 64 2.16 1.72 -3.96
N GLY A 65 1.48 2.48 -3.09
CA GLY A 65 1.92 2.70 -1.71
C GLY A 65 2.07 1.40 -0.91
N PRO A 66 1.01 0.57 -0.84
CA PRO A 66 1.07 -0.75 -0.21
C PRO A 66 2.12 -1.68 -0.82
N ILE A 67 2.29 -1.72 -2.16
CA ILE A 67 3.33 -2.54 -2.81
C ILE A 67 4.72 -2.15 -2.30
N VAL A 68 5.03 -0.85 -2.30
CA VAL A 68 6.33 -0.34 -1.86
C VAL A 68 6.54 -0.59 -0.37
N ALA A 69 5.52 -0.38 0.47
CA ALA A 69 5.59 -0.62 1.91
C ALA A 69 5.84 -2.10 2.22
N LYS A 70 5.16 -3.01 1.53
CA LYS A 70 5.32 -4.46 1.71
C LYS A 70 6.64 -4.98 1.16
N ALA A 71 7.11 -4.47 0.03
CA ALA A 71 8.45 -4.75 -0.48
C ALA A 71 9.56 -4.25 0.47
N HIS A 72 9.33 -3.12 1.17
CA HIS A 72 10.24 -2.65 2.20
C HIS A 72 10.17 -3.52 3.47
N ALA A 73 8.97 -3.92 3.89
CA ALA A 73 8.75 -4.77 5.07
C ALA A 73 9.43 -6.14 4.90
N ASP A 74 9.27 -6.81 3.76
CA ASP A 74 9.96 -8.06 3.39
C ASP A 74 11.48 -8.01 3.63
N VAL A 75 12.05 -6.82 3.45
CA VAL A 75 13.48 -6.58 3.56
C VAL A 75 13.95 -6.34 5.00
N VAL A 76 13.14 -5.71 5.84
CA VAL A 76 13.53 -5.24 7.18
C VAL A 76 12.94 -6.06 8.32
N ASP A 77 11.84 -6.77 8.06
CA ASP A 77 11.10 -7.56 9.03
C ASP A 77 11.29 -9.06 8.74
N SER A 78 12.13 -9.70 9.55
CA SER A 78 12.44 -11.13 9.42
C SER A 78 11.40 -12.05 10.04
N LYS A 79 10.39 -11.52 10.74
CA LYS A 79 9.41 -12.35 11.47
C LYS A 79 8.28 -12.87 10.59
N ASP A 80 7.83 -12.06 9.62
CA ASP A 80 6.66 -12.36 8.78
C ASP A 80 6.97 -12.22 7.26
N VAL A 81 8.17 -12.59 6.84
CA VAL A 81 8.67 -12.47 5.45
C VAL A 81 7.67 -13.05 4.45
N ASP A 82 7.20 -14.27 4.66
CA ASP A 82 6.30 -14.98 3.74
C ASP A 82 4.98 -14.23 3.51
N ARG A 83 4.44 -13.62 4.57
CA ARG A 83 3.22 -12.83 4.48
C ARG A 83 3.44 -11.56 3.66
N HIS A 84 4.56 -10.87 3.87
CA HIS A 84 4.88 -9.66 3.11
C HIS A 84 5.08 -9.97 1.63
N VAL A 85 5.70 -11.11 1.29
CA VAL A 85 5.83 -11.56 -0.11
C VAL A 85 4.47 -11.81 -0.74
N GLN A 86 3.60 -12.59 -0.08
CA GLN A 86 2.28 -12.91 -0.60
C GLN A 86 1.44 -11.64 -0.83
N ASP A 87 1.53 -10.68 0.10
CA ASP A 87 0.85 -9.39 -0.03
C ASP A 87 1.37 -8.61 -1.24
N VAL A 88 2.69 -8.56 -1.48
CA VAL A 88 3.27 -7.90 -2.68
C VAL A 88 2.74 -8.54 -3.96
N VAL A 89 2.73 -9.87 -4.04
CA VAL A 89 2.23 -10.60 -5.22
C VAL A 89 0.76 -10.30 -5.47
N THR A 90 -0.07 -10.39 -4.43
CA THR A 90 -1.52 -10.11 -4.52
C THR A 90 -1.80 -8.67 -4.96
N LEU A 91 -1.07 -7.70 -4.39
CA LEU A 91 -1.22 -6.30 -4.75
C LEU A 91 -0.74 -6.02 -6.19
N ALA A 92 0.31 -6.70 -6.63
CA ALA A 92 0.79 -6.61 -8.02
C ALA A 92 -0.24 -7.17 -9.01
N GLU A 93 -0.91 -8.28 -8.69
CA GLU A 93 -2.02 -8.80 -9.50
C GLU A 93 -3.18 -7.81 -9.63
N ILE A 94 -3.56 -7.15 -8.53
CA ILE A 94 -4.61 -6.13 -8.57
C ILE A 94 -4.14 -4.93 -9.41
N ALA A 95 -2.86 -4.55 -9.31
CA ALA A 95 -2.28 -3.46 -10.09
C ALA A 95 -2.25 -3.76 -11.61
N LEU A 96 -2.20 -5.03 -12.02
CA LEU A 96 -2.31 -5.42 -13.43
C LEU A 96 -3.65 -5.05 -14.08
N ARG A 97 -4.69 -4.72 -13.30
CA ARG A 97 -5.96 -4.21 -13.86
C ARG A 97 -5.81 -2.86 -14.54
N ASN A 98 -4.83 -2.04 -14.11
CA ASN A 98 -4.49 -0.77 -14.76
C ASN A 98 -3.01 -0.42 -14.53
N PRO A 99 -2.08 -1.12 -15.20
CA PRO A 99 -0.65 -1.01 -14.90
C PRO A 99 -0.10 0.36 -15.25
N ARG A 100 -0.63 1.02 -16.30
CA ARG A 100 -0.21 2.35 -16.73
C ARG A 100 -0.45 3.40 -15.64
N ALA A 101 -1.65 3.42 -15.07
CA ALA A 101 -1.98 4.36 -14.01
C ALA A 101 -1.09 4.18 -12.77
N VAL A 102 -0.66 2.95 -12.46
CA VAL A 102 0.25 2.68 -11.34
C VAL A 102 1.67 3.14 -11.67
N LEU A 103 2.16 2.85 -12.87
CA LEU A 103 3.50 3.22 -13.33
C LEU A 103 3.70 4.74 -13.42
N GLU A 104 2.69 5.49 -13.84
CA GLU A 104 2.73 6.96 -13.91
C GLU A 104 2.92 7.63 -12.54
N GLN A 105 2.66 6.91 -11.45
CA GLN A 105 2.78 7.42 -10.07
C GLN A 105 4.14 7.10 -9.43
N VAL A 106 4.97 6.30 -10.09
CA VAL A 106 6.26 5.84 -9.54
C VAL A 106 7.22 6.99 -9.34
N ARG A 107 7.76 7.13 -8.13
CA ARG A 107 8.85 8.07 -7.82
C ARG A 107 10.18 7.33 -7.72
N PRO A 108 11.33 8.02 -7.92
CA PRO A 108 12.64 7.39 -7.79
C PRO A 108 12.87 6.67 -6.45
N SER A 109 12.31 7.19 -5.35
CA SER A 109 12.40 6.60 -4.01
C SER A 109 11.73 5.21 -3.91
N ASP A 110 10.72 4.95 -4.74
CA ASP A 110 9.90 3.74 -4.67
C ASP A 110 10.59 2.55 -5.35
N ARG A 111 11.56 2.81 -6.23
CA ARG A 111 12.25 1.79 -7.01
C ARG A 111 13.14 0.91 -6.16
N ARG A 112 13.83 1.48 -5.17
CA ARG A 112 14.85 0.77 -4.38
C ARG A 112 14.25 -0.40 -3.56
N PRO A 113 13.14 -0.23 -2.82
CA PRO A 113 12.49 -1.35 -2.13
C PRO A 113 12.06 -2.46 -3.08
N VAL A 114 11.38 -2.12 -4.19
CA VAL A 114 10.89 -3.11 -5.17
C VAL A 114 12.05 -3.84 -5.86
N ARG A 115 13.13 -3.13 -6.20
CA ARG A 115 14.35 -3.74 -6.74
C ARG A 115 14.98 -4.72 -5.77
N ARG A 116 15.01 -4.39 -4.48
CA ARG A 116 15.56 -5.28 -3.46
C ARG A 116 14.68 -6.53 -3.28
N PHE A 117 13.37 -6.35 -3.28
CA PHE A 117 12.40 -7.45 -3.26
C PHE A 117 12.61 -8.43 -4.44
N LEU A 118 12.90 -7.92 -5.64
CA LEU A 118 13.11 -8.74 -6.84
C LEU A 118 14.49 -9.39 -6.95
N ARG A 119 15.49 -8.94 -6.20
CA ARG A 119 16.89 -9.41 -6.34
C ARG A 119 16.99 -10.94 -6.26
N ASP A 120 16.20 -11.53 -5.38
CA ASP A 120 16.24 -12.95 -5.08
C ASP A 120 15.00 -13.70 -5.61
N ARG A 121 14.21 -13.07 -6.50
CA ARG A 121 12.90 -13.58 -6.95
C ARG A 121 12.71 -13.46 -8.46
N SER A 122 12.52 -14.61 -9.11
CA SER A 122 12.12 -14.71 -10.52
C SER A 122 10.62 -14.99 -10.64
N ALA A 123 10.09 -14.98 -11.86
CA ALA A 123 8.72 -15.42 -12.14
C ALA A 123 8.45 -16.89 -11.73
N GLU A 124 9.51 -17.69 -11.57
CA GLU A 124 9.43 -19.09 -11.14
C GLU A 124 9.47 -19.27 -9.62
N ASP A 125 9.63 -18.19 -8.86
CA ASP A 125 9.60 -18.23 -7.40
C ASP A 125 8.26 -18.80 -6.89
N ARG A 126 8.31 -19.58 -5.80
CA ARG A 126 7.15 -20.29 -5.26
C ARG A 126 5.97 -19.37 -4.94
N TYR A 127 6.22 -18.12 -4.55
CA TYR A 127 5.18 -17.15 -4.24
C TYR A 127 4.60 -16.52 -5.50
N LEU A 128 5.44 -16.19 -6.48
CA LEU A 128 4.97 -15.61 -7.74
C LEU A 128 4.14 -16.62 -8.54
N ARG A 129 4.44 -17.91 -8.46
CA ARG A 129 3.63 -18.99 -9.08
C ARG A 129 2.20 -19.08 -8.55
N THR A 130 1.90 -18.49 -7.39
CA THR A 130 0.54 -18.44 -6.86
C THR A 130 -0.34 -17.42 -7.57
N ALA A 131 0.28 -16.46 -8.27
CA ALA A 131 -0.45 -15.50 -9.10
C ALA A 131 -1.07 -16.19 -10.32
N SER A 132 -2.16 -15.61 -10.79
CA SER A 132 -2.87 -16.01 -12.00
C SER A 132 -2.00 -15.87 -13.25
N ASP A 133 -1.13 -14.86 -13.28
CA ASP A 133 -0.09 -14.67 -14.31
C ASP A 133 1.24 -14.26 -13.64
N PRO A 134 2.09 -15.23 -13.27
CA PRO A 134 3.36 -14.98 -12.60
C PRO A 134 4.33 -14.11 -13.41
N MET A 135 4.31 -14.25 -14.74
CA MET A 135 5.18 -13.48 -15.63
C MET A 135 4.76 -12.01 -15.70
N ALA A 136 3.46 -11.75 -15.83
CA ALA A 136 2.95 -10.37 -15.84
C ALA A 136 3.20 -9.67 -14.48
N VAL A 137 3.02 -10.39 -13.37
CA VAL A 137 3.34 -9.87 -12.02
C VAL A 137 4.82 -9.52 -11.92
N HIS A 138 5.70 -10.43 -12.32
CA HIS A 138 7.15 -10.20 -12.29
C HIS A 138 7.55 -9.01 -13.17
N SER A 139 7.03 -8.93 -14.39
CA SER A 139 7.30 -7.82 -15.31
C SER A 139 6.79 -6.49 -14.76
N LEU A 140 5.59 -6.43 -14.16
CA LEU A 140 5.10 -5.21 -13.53
C LEU A 140 6.04 -4.76 -12.40
N LEU A 141 6.44 -5.68 -11.52
CA LEU A 141 7.37 -5.36 -10.43
C LEU A 141 8.73 -4.91 -10.98
N ALA A 142 9.23 -5.52 -12.06
CA ALA A 142 10.49 -5.13 -12.70
C ALA A 142 10.43 -3.70 -13.25
N ARG A 143 9.30 -3.31 -13.86
CA ARG A 143 9.02 -1.93 -14.31
C ARG A 143 8.95 -0.96 -13.14
N LEU A 144 8.27 -1.34 -12.05
CA LEU A 144 8.23 -0.55 -10.81
C LEU A 144 9.62 -0.36 -10.20
N ALA A 145 10.50 -1.37 -10.31
CA ALA A 145 11.90 -1.31 -9.88
C ALA A 145 12.81 -0.53 -10.85
N GLY A 146 12.31 -0.18 -12.04
CA GLY A 146 13.10 0.42 -13.12
C GLY A 146 14.21 -0.50 -13.62
N LEU A 147 13.89 -1.80 -13.78
CA LEU A 147 14.80 -2.82 -14.30
C LEU A 147 14.56 -3.14 -15.79
N ASP A 148 13.45 -2.69 -16.34
CA ASP A 148 13.17 -2.79 -17.78
C ASP A 148 14.00 -1.74 -18.53
N SER A 149 14.89 -2.21 -19.41
CA SER A 149 15.47 -1.44 -20.53
C SER A 149 14.77 -1.86 -21.81
#